data_AF-A0A3M0NFB3-F1
#
_entry.id   AF-A0A3M0NFB3-F1
#
_cell.length_a   1.000
_cell.length_b   1.000
_cell.length_c   1.000
_cell.angle_alpha   90.00
_cell.angle_beta   90.00
_cell.angle_gamma   90.00
#
_symmetry.space_group_name_H-M   'P 1'
#
loop_
_entity.id
_entity.type
_entity.pdbx_description
1 polymer ?
#
loop_
_entity_poly.entity_id
_entity_poly.type
_entity_poly.pdbx_seq_one_letter_code
_entity_poly.pdbx_strand_id
1 'polypeptide(L)'
;MDNHNNIQQKKEKLLFCGMALAALGLVAASPTTASAKTTAPAQTTEQTTADKGNADTNKDKPIVRDWNGLKVTYDQKTHELTIPEGTIAAPDGTDPTPISAIDTNSKDTDFNEIHSINFKGKLTIKGSASGLFSNLPKLEKIDLTNVDTSNVTNMDLLFAFCSGLREIDGLTDTANVTSMGATFYGCSSLTRIDLSHFNTSKVTCMISMFNGCSSLTKLDLSNFDSSAVDMMDYMFTGDKSLASLNIGKFKLGNASGLGKAITMKNMLEGLDGLTNFTFNVNDDLSKTGFDTKAIWQEVGAGTPEKPAGKDKLSTSQLLAKYPVDSKQDDDKDTDKTVTYVKVAEDHSSVTPSTPSTPTVTAPVTNNNPKTKPTTPSTPKPIERPVYRTVMHNTYVYDQNGALKNGEYFAGQSIATYGTKTIDGKKYYALGDNSFVKANNISGIKRRLTHNAYLYNAKGKRANRKVLKKHKSVVTYGGSVKIHGKRFYIVGKNRYIKKANF
;
A
#
# COMPACT_ATOMS: atom_id res chain seq x y z
N MET A 1 32.23 -9.90 -22.32
CA MET A 1 31.58 -8.57 -22.38
C MET A 1 30.22 -8.59 -21.66
N ASP A 2 29.99 -9.59 -20.79
CA ASP A 2 28.65 -9.99 -20.36
C ASP A 2 28.25 -9.42 -18.98
N ASN A 3 29.21 -8.92 -18.21
CA ASN A 3 28.95 -8.41 -16.85
C ASN A 3 28.37 -6.98 -16.84
N HIS A 4 28.62 -6.18 -17.88
CA HIS A 4 28.11 -4.80 -17.97
C HIS A 4 26.65 -4.74 -18.45
N ASN A 5 26.24 -5.64 -19.35
CA ASN A 5 24.84 -5.77 -19.78
C ASN A 5 23.94 -6.27 -18.65
N ASN A 6 24.44 -7.18 -17.80
CA ASN A 6 23.69 -7.69 -16.66
C ASN A 6 23.47 -6.61 -15.57
N ILE A 7 24.45 -5.74 -15.34
CA ILE A 7 24.32 -4.63 -14.38
C ILE A 7 23.38 -3.54 -14.90
N GLN A 8 23.37 -3.24 -16.21
CA GLN A 8 22.43 -2.27 -16.79
C GLN A 8 21.00 -2.80 -16.81
N GLN A 9 20.77 -4.06 -17.22
CA GLN A 9 19.47 -4.71 -17.09
C GLN A 9 18.98 -4.75 -15.64
N LYS A 10 19.88 -5.02 -14.67
CA LYS A 10 19.54 -5.04 -13.24
C LYS A 10 19.19 -3.64 -12.69
N LYS A 11 19.85 -2.58 -13.18
CA LYS A 11 19.53 -1.18 -12.84
C LYS A 11 18.22 -0.73 -13.47
N GLU A 12 17.92 -1.13 -14.70
CA GLU A 12 16.64 -0.87 -15.36
C GLU A 12 15.50 -1.63 -14.64
N LYS A 13 15.70 -2.92 -14.31
CA LYS A 13 14.73 -3.74 -13.54
C LYS A 13 14.40 -3.18 -12.15
N LEU A 14 15.41 -2.69 -11.40
CA LEU A 14 15.17 -1.99 -10.12
C LEU A 14 14.49 -0.62 -10.31
N LEU A 15 14.73 0.06 -11.43
CA LEU A 15 14.15 1.37 -11.73
C LEU A 15 12.64 1.26 -12.00
N PHE A 16 12.17 0.18 -12.65
CA PHE A 16 10.74 -0.08 -12.88
C PHE A 16 9.99 -0.38 -11.57
N CYS A 17 10.49 -1.28 -10.73
CA CYS A 17 9.85 -1.59 -9.45
C CYS A 17 9.89 -0.40 -8.45
N GLY A 18 10.94 0.43 -8.51
CA GLY A 18 11.01 1.68 -7.75
C GLY A 18 9.97 2.75 -8.15
N MET A 19 9.44 2.69 -9.38
CA MET A 19 8.38 3.59 -9.84
C MET A 19 7.01 3.23 -9.24
N ALA A 20 6.68 1.95 -9.02
CA ALA A 20 5.47 1.54 -8.30
C ALA A 20 5.46 2.08 -6.85
N LEU A 21 6.59 1.99 -6.13
CA LEU A 21 6.76 2.61 -4.80
C LEU A 21 6.61 4.14 -4.84
N ALA A 22 7.16 4.79 -5.87
CA ALA A 22 7.09 6.24 -6.03
C ALA A 22 5.68 6.74 -6.41
N ALA A 23 4.93 5.94 -7.17
CA ALA A 23 3.59 6.25 -7.68
C ALA A 23 2.48 5.92 -6.66
N LEU A 24 2.65 4.95 -5.75
CA LEU A 24 1.81 4.81 -4.54
C LEU A 24 1.76 6.11 -3.72
N GLY A 25 2.87 6.85 -3.67
CA GLY A 25 2.93 8.18 -3.03
C GLY A 25 2.33 9.33 -3.86
N LEU A 26 1.99 9.14 -5.15
CA LEU A 26 1.29 10.14 -5.98
C LEU A 26 -0.23 10.08 -5.81
N VAL A 27 -0.73 8.91 -5.42
CA VAL A 27 -2.15 8.59 -5.52
C VAL A 27 -2.94 8.82 -4.23
N ALA A 28 -2.31 8.67 -3.06
CA ALA A 28 -2.95 8.89 -1.76
C ALA A 28 -3.31 10.37 -1.43
N ALA A 29 -3.29 11.27 -2.41
CA ALA A 29 -3.53 12.70 -2.25
C ALA A 29 -4.86 13.15 -2.88
N SER A 30 -5.99 12.58 -2.44
CA SER A 30 -7.34 13.21 -2.28
C SER A 30 -8.32 12.14 -1.78
N PRO A 31 -9.10 12.42 -0.72
CA PRO A 31 -10.36 13.13 -0.89
C PRO A 31 -10.54 14.29 0.09
N THR A 32 -11.08 15.39 -0.42
CA THR A 32 -11.64 16.50 0.37
C THR A 32 -12.87 16.03 1.15
N THR A 33 -12.81 16.19 2.46
CA THR A 33 -13.94 16.03 3.38
C THR A 33 -15.04 17.05 3.07
N ALA A 34 -16.19 16.59 2.59
CA ALA A 34 -17.43 17.37 2.68
C ALA A 34 -17.93 17.28 4.13
N SER A 35 -17.97 18.42 4.81
CA SER A 35 -18.46 18.55 6.18
C SER A 35 -19.97 18.38 6.22
N ALA A 36 -20.45 17.39 6.98
CA ALA A 36 -21.82 17.36 7.47
C ALA A 36 -22.10 18.62 8.30
N LYS A 37 -23.26 19.26 8.08
CA LYS A 37 -23.82 20.29 8.94
C LYS A 37 -25.14 19.79 9.49
N THR A 38 -25.29 20.01 10.78
CA THR A 38 -26.33 19.54 11.70
C THR A 38 -27.71 20.16 11.41
N THR A 39 -28.77 19.36 11.64
CA THR A 39 -30.21 19.69 11.82
C THR A 39 -30.44 20.82 12.86
N ALA A 40 -31.49 21.66 12.87
CA ALA A 40 -32.95 21.49 12.69
C ALA A 40 -33.63 22.91 12.66
N PRO A 41 -34.98 23.10 12.75
CA PRO A 41 -36.13 22.41 12.14
C PRO A 41 -36.97 23.35 11.23
N ALA A 42 -38.00 22.78 10.60
CA ALA A 42 -38.90 23.40 9.62
C ALA A 42 -39.87 24.46 10.17
N GLN A 43 -40.18 25.47 9.35
CA GLN A 43 -41.47 26.16 9.34
C GLN A 43 -41.85 26.57 7.89
N THR A 44 -43.12 26.34 7.59
CA THR A 44 -43.82 26.49 6.31
C THR A 44 -44.32 27.92 6.13
N THR A 45 -44.22 28.47 4.90
CA THR A 45 -45.28 29.32 4.30
C THR A 45 -45.06 29.51 2.79
N GLU A 46 -46.17 29.49 2.06
CA GLU A 46 -46.30 29.58 0.61
C GLU A 46 -46.05 30.99 0.05
N GLN A 47 -45.68 31.02 -1.24
CA GLN A 47 -46.38 31.72 -2.35
C GLN A 47 -45.49 32.60 -3.27
N THR A 48 -45.29 32.06 -4.49
CA THR A 48 -45.20 32.71 -5.82
C THR A 48 -44.40 34.00 -6.03
N THR A 49 -43.43 33.97 -6.95
CA THR A 49 -43.52 34.63 -8.27
C THR A 49 -42.31 34.36 -9.18
N ALA A 50 -42.61 34.10 -10.45
CA ALA A 50 -41.84 34.38 -11.67
C ALA A 50 -40.39 33.87 -11.86
N ASP A 51 -40.31 32.76 -12.59
CA ASP A 51 -39.48 32.52 -13.77
C ASP A 51 -38.23 33.41 -14.01
N LYS A 52 -37.06 32.82 -13.78
CA LYS A 52 -35.98 32.80 -14.77
C LYS A 52 -35.40 31.40 -14.81
N GLY A 53 -35.93 30.57 -15.70
CA GLY A 53 -35.27 29.36 -16.16
C GLY A 53 -33.86 29.67 -16.64
N ASN A 54 -32.86 29.34 -15.83
CA ASN A 54 -31.53 29.02 -16.32
C ASN A 54 -31.36 27.51 -16.13
N ALA A 55 -32.02 26.74 -17.01
CA ALA A 55 -31.64 25.36 -17.21
C ALA A 55 -30.19 25.39 -17.71
N ASP A 56 -29.27 24.91 -16.90
CA ASP A 56 -27.89 24.66 -17.28
C ASP A 56 -27.89 23.49 -18.28
N THR A 57 -28.25 23.81 -19.53
CA THR A 57 -28.48 22.90 -20.67
C THR A 57 -27.22 22.15 -21.14
N ASN A 58 -26.14 22.21 -20.36
CA ASN A 58 -24.84 21.64 -20.71
C ASN A 58 -24.47 20.39 -19.90
N LYS A 59 -25.27 19.99 -18.89
CA LYS A 59 -25.04 18.76 -18.10
C LYS A 59 -25.57 17.48 -18.74
N ASP A 60 -26.38 17.59 -19.79
CA ASP A 60 -27.01 16.44 -20.46
C ASP A 60 -26.21 15.90 -21.65
N LYS A 61 -25.12 16.58 -22.06
CA LYS A 61 -24.29 16.14 -23.18
C LYS A 61 -23.10 15.33 -22.69
N PRO A 62 -22.83 14.15 -23.29
CA PRO A 62 -21.64 13.39 -22.98
C PRO A 62 -20.37 14.23 -23.19
N ILE A 63 -19.45 14.15 -22.24
CA ILE A 63 -18.18 14.87 -22.26
C ILE A 63 -17.18 14.06 -23.07
N VAL A 64 -16.62 14.66 -24.13
CA VAL A 64 -15.59 14.02 -24.95
C VAL A 64 -14.22 14.52 -24.53
N ARG A 65 -13.27 13.60 -24.30
CA ARG A 65 -11.88 13.90 -23.96
C ARG A 65 -10.91 13.11 -24.80
N ASP A 66 -9.70 13.65 -24.97
CA ASP A 66 -8.56 12.87 -25.46
C ASP A 66 -7.97 12.08 -24.29
N TRP A 67 -7.76 10.79 -24.50
CA TRP A 67 -7.10 9.91 -23.57
C TRP A 67 -6.11 9.03 -24.34
N ASN A 68 -4.82 9.34 -24.20
CA ASN A 68 -3.73 8.67 -24.91
C ASN A 68 -3.95 8.63 -26.44
N GLY A 69 -4.50 9.70 -27.03
CA GLY A 69 -4.78 9.80 -28.47
C GLY A 69 -6.11 9.16 -28.91
N LEU A 70 -6.89 8.62 -27.97
CA LEU A 70 -8.24 8.10 -28.22
C LEU A 70 -9.30 9.10 -27.74
N LYS A 71 -10.37 9.25 -28.52
CA LYS A 71 -11.52 10.08 -28.12
C LYS A 71 -12.47 9.26 -27.25
N VAL A 72 -12.40 9.45 -25.94
CA VAL A 72 -13.30 8.82 -24.98
C VAL A 72 -14.48 9.72 -24.66
N THR A 73 -15.60 9.10 -24.31
CA THR A 73 -16.86 9.81 -24.02
C THR A 73 -17.37 9.42 -22.64
N TYR A 74 -17.58 10.38 -21.76
CA TYR A 74 -18.14 10.18 -20.43
C TYR A 74 -19.57 10.71 -20.35
N ASP A 75 -20.51 9.82 -20.03
CA ASP A 75 -21.91 10.18 -19.80
C ASP A 75 -22.09 10.51 -18.30
N GLN A 76 -22.38 11.78 -18.01
CA GLN A 76 -22.53 12.27 -16.63
C GLN A 76 -23.80 11.77 -15.93
N LYS A 77 -24.79 11.29 -16.68
CA LYS A 77 -26.06 10.80 -16.13
C LYS A 77 -25.97 9.33 -15.75
N THR A 78 -25.33 8.53 -16.60
CA THR A 78 -25.16 7.09 -16.38
C THR A 78 -23.85 6.76 -15.66
N HIS A 79 -22.92 7.71 -15.58
CA HIS A 79 -21.57 7.51 -15.05
C HIS A 79 -20.74 6.48 -15.80
N GLU A 80 -21.08 6.23 -17.07
CA GLU A 80 -20.36 5.32 -17.96
C GLU A 80 -19.28 6.07 -18.74
N LEU A 81 -18.06 5.52 -18.76
CA LEU A 81 -17.01 5.92 -19.68
C LEU A 81 -16.97 4.97 -20.88
N THR A 82 -17.23 5.49 -22.07
CA THR A 82 -17.09 4.77 -23.33
C THR A 82 -15.69 4.97 -23.92
N ILE A 83 -15.00 3.86 -24.21
CA ILE A 83 -13.69 3.80 -24.85
C ILE A 83 -13.86 3.18 -26.25
N PRO A 84 -13.41 3.86 -27.32
CA PRO A 84 -13.47 3.31 -28.67
C PRO A 84 -12.42 2.20 -28.87
N GLU A 85 -12.53 1.46 -29.97
CA GLU A 85 -11.41 0.65 -30.45
C GLU A 85 -10.18 1.53 -30.75
N GLY A 86 -8.99 0.94 -30.66
CA GLY A 86 -7.77 1.68 -30.93
C GLY A 86 -6.52 1.06 -30.32
N THR A 87 -5.45 1.85 -30.26
CA THR A 87 -4.18 1.43 -29.67
C THR A 87 -3.66 2.49 -28.71
N ILE A 88 -3.30 2.06 -27.50
CA ILE A 88 -2.49 2.84 -26.57
C ILE A 88 -1.05 2.33 -26.69
N ALA A 89 -0.15 3.23 -27.11
CA ALA A 89 1.28 2.93 -27.21
C ALA A 89 2.04 3.68 -26.12
N ALA A 90 2.59 2.93 -25.17
CA ALA A 90 3.40 3.45 -24.08
C ALA A 90 4.68 2.60 -23.98
N PRO A 91 5.71 2.85 -24.81
CA PRO A 91 6.93 2.05 -24.81
C PRO A 91 7.63 2.07 -23.45
N ASP A 92 8.46 1.05 -23.20
CA ASP A 92 9.15 0.88 -21.92
C ASP A 92 9.86 2.16 -21.46
N GLY A 93 9.63 2.55 -20.20
CA GLY A 93 10.13 3.80 -19.62
C GLY A 93 9.19 4.99 -19.76
N THR A 94 8.04 4.82 -20.41
CA THR A 94 6.93 5.80 -20.42
C THR A 94 5.64 5.13 -19.98
N ASP A 95 4.90 5.77 -19.07
CA ASP A 95 3.59 5.28 -18.64
C ASP A 95 2.48 6.04 -19.38
N PRO A 96 1.38 5.34 -19.74
CA PRO A 96 0.22 5.99 -20.31
C PRO A 96 -0.45 6.90 -19.28
N THR A 97 -1.27 7.84 -19.75
CA THR A 97 -2.07 8.67 -18.86
C THR A 97 -3.20 7.84 -18.24
N PRO A 98 -3.34 7.75 -16.90
CA PRO A 98 -4.48 7.12 -16.25
C PRO A 98 -5.81 7.79 -16.61
N ILE A 99 -6.92 7.05 -16.61
CA ILE A 99 -8.27 7.63 -16.78
C ILE A 99 -8.57 8.69 -15.71
N SER A 100 -8.20 8.42 -14.46
CA SER A 100 -8.35 9.37 -13.36
C SER A 100 -7.57 10.68 -13.53
N ALA A 101 -6.58 10.70 -14.43
CA ALA A 101 -5.77 11.87 -14.73
C ALA A 101 -6.23 12.61 -16.01
N ILE A 102 -7.33 12.19 -16.64
CA ILE A 102 -7.92 12.92 -17.76
C ILE A 102 -8.36 14.30 -17.26
N ASP A 103 -7.64 15.33 -17.70
CA ASP A 103 -7.97 16.74 -17.52
C ASP A 103 -8.28 17.18 -16.06
N THR A 104 -7.36 16.90 -15.13
CA THR A 104 -7.46 17.25 -13.70
C THR A 104 -7.55 18.77 -13.40
N ASN A 105 -7.54 19.63 -14.42
CA ASN A 105 -7.67 21.08 -14.29
C ASN A 105 -9.07 21.59 -14.65
N SER A 106 -9.93 20.72 -15.20
CA SER A 106 -11.32 21.04 -15.48
C SER A 106 -12.15 20.99 -14.19
N LYS A 107 -12.99 22.01 -13.99
CA LYS A 107 -13.99 22.00 -12.90
C LYS A 107 -15.24 21.19 -13.27
N ASP A 108 -15.30 20.70 -14.51
CA ASP A 108 -16.54 20.25 -15.12
C ASP A 108 -16.69 18.72 -15.10
N THR A 109 -15.67 17.98 -14.61
CA THR A 109 -15.69 16.52 -14.61
C THR A 109 -14.94 15.95 -13.43
N ASP A 110 -15.64 15.18 -12.59
CA ASP A 110 -15.03 14.36 -11.55
C ASP A 110 -14.98 12.91 -12.04
N PHE A 111 -13.84 12.49 -12.60
CA PHE A 111 -13.65 11.11 -13.06
C PHE A 111 -13.61 10.09 -11.91
N ASN A 112 -13.63 10.54 -10.64
CA ASN A 112 -13.87 9.65 -9.51
C ASN A 112 -15.30 9.08 -9.48
N GLU A 113 -16.23 9.67 -10.24
CA GLU A 113 -17.63 9.24 -10.34
C GLU A 113 -17.87 8.22 -11.46
N ILE A 114 -16.84 7.67 -12.12
CA ILE A 114 -17.03 6.58 -13.09
C ILE A 114 -17.50 5.31 -12.36
N HIS A 115 -18.66 4.79 -12.76
CA HIS A 115 -19.22 3.55 -12.22
C HIS A 115 -19.01 2.34 -13.15
N SER A 116 -18.93 2.58 -14.47
CA SER A 116 -18.70 1.56 -15.49
C SER A 116 -17.80 2.06 -16.62
N ILE A 117 -17.10 1.11 -17.26
CA ILE A 117 -16.30 1.36 -18.47
C ILE A 117 -16.80 0.42 -19.58
N ASN A 118 -17.06 0.99 -20.75
CA ASN A 118 -17.59 0.29 -21.92
C ASN A 118 -16.61 0.37 -23.09
N PHE A 119 -16.03 -0.76 -23.48
CA PHE A 119 -15.15 -0.86 -24.65
C PHE A 119 -15.98 -1.19 -25.90
N LYS A 120 -16.09 -0.26 -26.85
CA LYS A 120 -16.90 -0.43 -28.08
C LYS A 120 -16.30 -1.39 -29.10
N GLY A 121 -15.02 -1.71 -28.96
CA GLY A 121 -14.30 -2.63 -29.81
C GLY A 121 -12.91 -2.91 -29.23
N LYS A 122 -12.05 -3.56 -30.03
CA LYS A 122 -10.76 -4.03 -29.55
C LYS A 122 -9.83 -2.86 -29.19
N LEU A 123 -9.40 -2.79 -27.93
CA LEU A 123 -8.37 -1.88 -27.45
C LEU A 123 -7.04 -2.65 -27.34
N THR A 124 -6.02 -2.24 -28.09
CA THR A 124 -4.68 -2.84 -27.99
C THR A 124 -3.76 -2.00 -27.12
N ILE A 125 -3.09 -2.61 -26.15
CA ILE A 125 -2.09 -1.92 -25.32
C ILE A 125 -0.70 -2.45 -25.68
N LYS A 126 0.22 -1.54 -26.04
CA LYS A 126 1.61 -1.86 -26.37
C LYS A 126 2.55 -1.20 -25.37
N GLY A 127 3.32 -2.03 -24.63
CA GLY A 127 4.25 -1.59 -23.59
C GLY A 127 3.60 -1.47 -22.21
N SER A 128 3.73 -0.32 -21.55
CA SER A 128 3.21 -0.09 -20.20
C SER A 128 1.69 0.07 -20.20
N ALA A 129 1.02 -0.71 -19.36
CA ALA A 129 -0.38 -0.52 -18.95
C ALA A 129 -0.47 0.19 -17.58
N SER A 130 0.67 0.68 -17.06
CA SER A 130 0.79 1.17 -15.69
C SER A 130 -0.27 2.22 -15.36
N GLY A 131 -1.04 1.97 -14.30
CA GLY A 131 -2.03 2.90 -13.77
C GLY A 131 -3.22 3.24 -14.68
N LEU A 132 -3.40 2.62 -15.86
CA LEU A 132 -4.44 3.00 -16.84
C LEU A 132 -5.83 3.14 -16.20
N PHE A 133 -6.20 2.20 -15.34
CA PHE A 133 -7.50 2.13 -14.66
C PHE A 133 -7.41 2.43 -13.16
N SER A 134 -6.33 3.07 -12.70
CA SER A 134 -6.14 3.43 -11.29
C SER A 134 -7.02 4.60 -10.85
N ASN A 135 -7.34 4.66 -9.56
CA ASN A 135 -8.11 5.73 -8.91
C ASN A 135 -9.51 5.94 -9.45
N LEU A 136 -10.24 4.84 -9.63
CA LEU A 136 -11.66 4.88 -9.97
C LEU A 136 -12.44 4.33 -8.77
N PRO A 137 -12.62 5.12 -7.68
CA PRO A 137 -13.14 4.61 -6.41
C PRO A 137 -14.61 4.18 -6.49
N LYS A 138 -15.34 4.58 -7.53
CA LYS A 138 -16.74 4.22 -7.81
C LYS A 138 -16.91 3.13 -8.87
N LEU A 139 -15.84 2.73 -9.55
CA LEU A 139 -15.91 1.67 -10.55
C LEU A 139 -16.24 0.35 -9.87
N GLU A 140 -17.36 -0.28 -10.21
CA GLU A 140 -17.82 -1.49 -9.52
C GLU A 140 -17.37 -2.77 -10.23
N LYS A 141 -17.34 -2.74 -11.56
CA LYS A 141 -16.97 -3.87 -12.42
C LYS A 141 -16.25 -3.37 -13.66
N ILE A 142 -15.30 -4.15 -14.16
CA ILE A 142 -14.69 -3.94 -15.47
C ILE A 142 -14.58 -5.26 -16.23
N ASP A 143 -14.96 -5.24 -17.51
CA ASP A 143 -14.80 -6.35 -18.45
C ASP A 143 -13.71 -5.98 -19.47
N LEU A 144 -12.61 -6.71 -19.43
CA LEU A 144 -11.43 -6.52 -20.28
C LEU A 144 -11.38 -7.49 -21.45
N THR A 145 -12.45 -8.23 -21.76
CA THR A 145 -12.49 -9.18 -22.91
C THR A 145 -12.14 -8.52 -24.25
N ASN A 146 -12.43 -7.23 -24.40
CA ASN A 146 -12.07 -6.43 -25.58
C ASN A 146 -10.71 -5.72 -25.47
N VAL A 147 -9.91 -6.01 -24.44
CA VAL A 147 -8.60 -5.38 -24.22
C VAL A 147 -7.49 -6.40 -24.46
N ASP A 148 -6.70 -6.16 -25.50
CA ASP A 148 -5.56 -6.99 -25.86
C ASP A 148 -4.31 -6.58 -25.08
N THR A 149 -3.96 -7.42 -24.12
CA THR A 149 -2.81 -7.29 -23.21
C THR A 149 -1.58 -8.09 -23.67
N SER A 150 -1.64 -8.77 -24.82
CA SER A 150 -0.57 -9.66 -25.30
C SER A 150 0.79 -8.97 -25.48
N ASN A 151 0.80 -7.65 -25.66
CA ASN A 151 2.00 -6.82 -25.82
C ASN A 151 2.30 -5.94 -24.59
N VAL A 152 1.64 -6.19 -23.45
CA VAL A 152 1.87 -5.45 -22.21
C VAL A 152 3.12 -5.96 -21.51
N THR A 153 4.01 -5.04 -21.12
CA THR A 153 5.27 -5.33 -20.43
C THR A 153 5.25 -4.90 -18.96
N ASN A 154 4.37 -3.97 -18.59
CA ASN A 154 4.23 -3.43 -17.23
C ASN A 154 2.74 -3.30 -16.85
N MET A 155 2.33 -3.90 -15.73
CA MET A 155 0.98 -3.81 -15.15
C MET A 155 0.99 -3.16 -13.75
N ASP A 156 2.03 -2.41 -13.42
CA ASP A 156 2.11 -1.68 -12.16
C ASP A 156 0.87 -0.80 -11.96
N LEU A 157 0.31 -0.81 -10.76
CA LEU A 157 -0.80 0.07 -10.38
C LEU A 157 -2.07 -0.02 -11.24
N LEU A 158 -2.21 -1.01 -12.12
CA LEU A 158 -3.26 -1.04 -13.16
C LEU A 158 -4.66 -0.69 -12.61
N PHE A 159 -5.02 -1.25 -11.45
CA PHE A 159 -6.29 -1.00 -10.74
C PHE A 159 -6.09 -0.39 -9.35
N ALA A 160 -4.92 0.18 -9.06
CA ALA A 160 -4.64 0.69 -7.73
C ALA A 160 -5.69 1.74 -7.28
N PHE A 161 -6.14 1.61 -6.04
CA PHE A 161 -7.14 2.46 -5.37
C PHE A 161 -8.54 2.45 -6.00
N CYS A 162 -8.89 1.43 -6.78
CA CYS A 162 -10.27 1.19 -7.20
C CYS A 162 -11.07 0.55 -6.05
N SER A 163 -11.31 1.32 -4.99
CA SER A 163 -11.91 0.83 -3.74
C SER A 163 -13.34 0.28 -3.89
N GLY A 164 -14.06 0.69 -4.94
CA GLY A 164 -15.40 0.20 -5.29
C GLY A 164 -15.40 -1.07 -6.14
N LEU A 165 -14.26 -1.47 -6.69
CA LEU A 165 -14.15 -2.57 -7.67
C LEU A 165 -14.39 -3.91 -6.98
N ARG A 166 -15.40 -4.65 -7.45
CA ARG A 166 -15.84 -5.94 -6.90
C ARG A 166 -15.47 -7.12 -7.78
N GLU A 167 -15.35 -6.88 -9.08
CA GLU A 167 -15.16 -7.91 -10.11
C GLU A 167 -14.34 -7.37 -11.30
N ILE A 168 -13.45 -8.21 -11.80
CA ILE A 168 -12.63 -7.98 -12.99
C ILE A 168 -12.75 -9.22 -13.87
N ASP A 169 -13.24 -9.03 -15.10
CA ASP A 169 -13.37 -10.10 -16.09
C ASP A 169 -12.39 -9.89 -17.25
N GLY A 170 -11.91 -10.96 -17.88
CA GLY A 170 -11.14 -10.88 -19.13
C GLY A 170 -9.68 -10.41 -19.01
N LEU A 171 -9.15 -10.19 -17.80
CA LEU A 171 -7.73 -9.86 -17.63
C LEU A 171 -6.87 -11.11 -17.87
N THR A 172 -6.35 -11.22 -19.09
CA THR A 172 -5.62 -12.40 -19.58
C THR A 172 -4.23 -12.01 -20.12
N ASP A 173 -3.48 -12.98 -20.64
CA ASP A 173 -2.23 -12.81 -21.37
C ASP A 173 -1.18 -11.92 -20.68
N THR A 174 -0.57 -12.45 -19.62
CA THR A 174 0.50 -11.76 -18.89
C THR A 174 1.92 -12.26 -19.20
N ALA A 175 2.08 -13.08 -20.24
CA ALA A 175 3.33 -13.77 -20.58
C ALA A 175 4.50 -12.84 -20.97
N ASN A 176 4.24 -11.56 -21.25
CA ASN A 176 5.26 -10.55 -21.53
C ASN A 176 5.46 -9.54 -20.38
N VAL A 177 4.64 -9.63 -19.33
CA VAL A 177 4.68 -8.71 -18.20
C VAL A 177 5.92 -8.99 -17.34
N THR A 178 6.65 -7.93 -17.01
CA THR A 178 7.84 -7.97 -16.16
C THR A 178 7.63 -7.33 -14.79
N SER A 179 6.57 -6.52 -14.62
CA SER A 179 6.24 -5.84 -13.37
C SER A 179 4.73 -5.84 -13.10
N MET A 180 4.34 -6.23 -11.88
CA MET A 180 2.97 -6.28 -11.38
C MET A 180 2.87 -5.63 -9.97
N GLY A 181 3.69 -4.59 -9.74
CA GLY A 181 3.72 -3.87 -8.48
C GLY A 181 2.41 -3.15 -8.24
N ALA A 182 1.75 -3.44 -7.11
CA ALA A 182 0.55 -2.75 -6.66
C ALA A 182 -0.63 -2.80 -7.66
N THR A 183 -0.68 -3.82 -8.53
CA THR A 183 -1.72 -3.96 -9.57
C THR A 183 -3.15 -3.88 -9.01
N PHE A 184 -3.43 -4.48 -7.85
CA PHE A 184 -4.74 -4.46 -7.17
C PHE A 184 -4.71 -3.70 -5.83
N TYR A 185 -3.67 -2.89 -5.59
CA TYR A 185 -3.49 -2.20 -4.32
C TYR A 185 -4.73 -1.41 -3.89
N GLY A 186 -5.24 -1.64 -2.69
CA GLY A 186 -6.37 -0.90 -2.14
C GLY A 186 -7.71 -1.14 -2.85
N CYS A 187 -7.84 -2.20 -3.65
CA CYS A 187 -9.13 -2.67 -4.16
C CYS A 187 -9.94 -3.34 -3.04
N SER A 188 -10.35 -2.54 -2.05
CA SER A 188 -10.88 -3.02 -0.78
C SER A 188 -12.20 -3.79 -0.90
N SER A 189 -12.97 -3.57 -1.96
CA SER A 189 -14.25 -4.26 -2.24
C SER A 189 -14.10 -5.48 -3.16
N LEU A 190 -12.89 -5.80 -3.63
CA LEU A 190 -12.66 -6.91 -4.55
C LEU A 190 -12.89 -8.22 -3.80
N THR A 191 -13.87 -9.01 -4.25
CA THR A 191 -14.25 -10.27 -3.57
C THR A 191 -13.68 -11.51 -4.25
N ARG A 192 -13.46 -11.43 -5.56
CA ARG A 192 -12.89 -12.49 -6.41
C ARG A 192 -12.05 -11.90 -7.52
N ILE A 193 -11.06 -12.67 -7.95
CA ILE A 193 -10.29 -12.43 -9.17
C ILE A 193 -9.90 -13.77 -9.78
N ASP A 194 -10.06 -13.90 -11.09
CA ASP A 194 -9.56 -15.07 -11.82
C ASP A 194 -8.10 -14.81 -12.23
N LEU A 195 -7.19 -15.64 -11.72
CA LEU A 195 -5.76 -15.59 -12.02
C LEU A 195 -5.29 -16.81 -12.83
N SER A 196 -6.21 -17.67 -13.27
CA SER A 196 -5.88 -18.93 -13.93
C SER A 196 -5.12 -18.74 -15.25
N HIS A 197 -5.25 -17.58 -15.89
CA HIS A 197 -4.57 -17.24 -17.13
C HIS A 197 -3.23 -16.50 -16.94
N PHE A 198 -2.81 -16.24 -15.69
CA PHE A 198 -1.59 -15.50 -15.44
C PHE A 198 -0.34 -16.36 -15.67
N ASN A 199 0.60 -15.83 -16.45
CA ASN A 199 1.95 -16.35 -16.57
C ASN A 199 2.94 -15.33 -15.98
N THR A 200 3.44 -15.62 -14.78
CA THR A 200 4.34 -14.71 -14.05
C THR A 200 5.82 -15.05 -14.18
N SER A 201 6.19 -15.96 -15.08
CA SER A 201 7.59 -16.44 -15.23
C SER A 201 8.62 -15.35 -15.55
N LYS A 202 8.18 -14.21 -16.09
CA LYS A 202 9.03 -13.04 -16.37
C LYS A 202 8.92 -11.92 -15.35
N VAL A 203 8.01 -12.03 -14.37
CA VAL A 203 7.72 -10.96 -13.41
C VAL A 203 8.84 -10.87 -12.39
N THR A 204 9.42 -9.68 -12.24
CA THR A 204 10.48 -9.40 -11.26
C THR A 204 9.96 -8.62 -10.05
N CYS A 205 8.77 -8.02 -10.12
CA CYS A 205 8.21 -7.15 -9.09
C CYS A 205 6.74 -7.47 -8.81
N MET A 206 6.42 -7.82 -7.57
CA MET A 206 5.06 -8.09 -7.07
C MET A 206 4.75 -7.32 -5.77
N ILE A 207 5.50 -6.24 -5.50
CA ILE A 207 5.32 -5.41 -4.30
C ILE A 207 3.86 -4.98 -4.18
N SER A 208 3.27 -5.16 -3.01
CA SER A 208 1.92 -4.71 -2.69
C SER A 208 0.82 -5.14 -3.68
N MET A 209 1.04 -6.20 -4.47
CA MET A 209 0.15 -6.57 -5.59
C MET A 209 -1.32 -6.70 -5.17
N PHE A 210 -1.59 -7.28 -3.99
CA PHE A 210 -2.92 -7.47 -3.43
C PHE A 210 -3.16 -6.65 -2.14
N ASN A 211 -2.17 -5.90 -1.66
CA ASN A 211 -2.24 -5.16 -0.40
C ASN A 211 -3.53 -4.34 -0.25
N GLY A 212 -4.27 -4.60 0.83
CA GLY A 212 -5.49 -3.90 1.15
C GLY A 212 -6.70 -4.36 0.34
N CYS A 213 -6.63 -5.53 -0.30
CA CYS A 213 -7.78 -6.24 -0.87
C CYS A 213 -8.60 -6.89 0.26
N SER A 214 -9.10 -6.07 1.18
CA SER A 214 -9.65 -6.52 2.46
C SER A 214 -10.90 -7.40 2.37
N SER A 215 -11.60 -7.43 1.23
CA SER A 215 -12.78 -8.27 0.97
C SER A 215 -12.47 -9.54 0.17
N LEU A 216 -11.22 -9.75 -0.26
CA LEU A 216 -10.82 -10.93 -1.01
C LEU A 216 -10.80 -12.14 -0.07
N THR A 217 -11.55 -13.18 -0.41
CA THR A 217 -11.71 -14.36 0.46
C THR A 217 -10.89 -15.57 0.03
N LYS A 218 -10.61 -15.67 -1.28
CA LYS A 218 -9.84 -16.75 -1.89
C LYS A 218 -8.89 -16.17 -2.93
N LEU A 219 -7.69 -16.72 -2.95
CA LEU A 219 -6.68 -16.42 -3.96
C LEU A 219 -6.02 -17.71 -4.44
N ASP A 220 -6.16 -18.00 -5.73
CA ASP A 220 -5.49 -19.14 -6.37
C ASP A 220 -4.22 -18.66 -7.06
N LEU A 221 -3.07 -19.06 -6.52
CA LEU A 221 -1.74 -18.71 -7.01
C LEU A 221 -1.05 -19.92 -7.67
N SER A 222 -1.79 -20.96 -8.04
CA SER A 222 -1.21 -22.22 -8.56
C SER A 222 -0.38 -22.04 -9.84
N ASN A 223 -0.69 -21.02 -10.65
CA ASN A 223 0.03 -20.67 -11.87
C ASN A 223 1.13 -19.62 -11.68
N PHE A 224 1.32 -19.11 -10.45
CA PHE A 224 2.38 -18.14 -10.18
C PHE A 224 3.75 -18.84 -10.11
N ASP A 225 4.67 -18.33 -10.91
CA ASP A 225 6.10 -18.59 -10.85
C ASP A 225 6.80 -17.35 -10.25
N SER A 226 7.50 -17.56 -9.14
CA SER A 226 8.23 -16.51 -8.41
C SER A 226 9.76 -16.58 -8.63
N SER A 227 10.25 -17.49 -9.47
CA SER A 227 11.68 -17.73 -9.69
C SER A 227 12.43 -16.48 -10.19
N ALA A 228 11.75 -15.63 -10.97
CA ALA A 228 12.29 -14.37 -11.46
C ALA A 228 12.11 -13.19 -10.50
N VAL A 229 11.34 -13.32 -9.42
CA VAL A 229 10.94 -12.21 -8.56
C VAL A 229 12.11 -11.69 -7.71
N ASP A 230 12.24 -10.37 -7.60
CA ASP A 230 13.21 -9.66 -6.77
C ASP A 230 12.53 -9.06 -5.53
N MET A 231 11.25 -8.67 -5.64
CA MET A 231 10.56 -7.88 -4.61
C MET A 231 9.09 -8.29 -4.45
N MET A 232 8.71 -8.68 -3.24
CA MET A 232 7.38 -9.10 -2.79
C MET A 232 6.94 -8.38 -1.51
N ASP A 233 7.57 -7.26 -1.18
CA ASP A 233 7.23 -6.50 0.02
C ASP A 233 5.74 -6.15 0.04
N TYR A 234 5.12 -6.31 1.19
CA TYR A 234 3.72 -5.98 1.44
C TYR A 234 2.67 -6.65 0.53
N MET A 235 3.02 -7.71 -0.22
CA MET A 235 2.17 -8.27 -1.28
C MET A 235 0.71 -8.53 -0.86
N PHE A 236 0.50 -9.09 0.33
CA PHE A 236 -0.83 -9.44 0.87
C PHE A 236 -1.18 -8.64 2.14
N THR A 237 -0.47 -7.54 2.43
CA THR A 237 -0.67 -6.83 3.70
C THR A 237 -2.10 -6.34 3.85
N GLY A 238 -2.73 -6.66 4.96
CA GLY A 238 -4.08 -6.17 5.29
C GLY A 238 -5.21 -6.85 4.51
N ASP A 239 -4.97 -7.99 3.87
CA ASP A 239 -5.98 -8.81 3.19
C ASP A 239 -6.78 -9.63 4.22
N LYS A 240 -7.46 -8.91 5.12
CA LYS A 240 -8.04 -9.43 6.36
C LYS A 240 -9.12 -10.51 6.19
N SER A 241 -9.75 -10.61 5.03
CA SER A 241 -10.80 -11.61 4.76
C SER A 241 -10.26 -12.86 4.05
N LEU A 242 -8.97 -12.90 3.70
CA LEU A 242 -8.40 -14.02 2.99
C LEU A 242 -8.41 -15.25 3.90
N ALA A 243 -9.20 -16.27 3.55
CA ALA A 243 -9.38 -17.46 4.36
C ALA A 243 -8.32 -18.53 4.09
N SER A 244 -7.83 -18.60 2.85
CA SER A 244 -6.83 -19.58 2.45
C SER A 244 -5.76 -18.91 1.59
N LEU A 245 -4.50 -19.22 1.89
CA LEU A 245 -3.35 -18.76 1.11
C LEU A 245 -2.35 -19.92 0.91
N ASN A 246 -2.01 -20.18 -0.35
CA ASN A 246 -0.96 -21.14 -0.72
C ASN A 246 0.17 -20.42 -1.44
N ILE A 247 1.31 -20.31 -0.77
CA ILE A 247 2.56 -19.77 -1.30
C ILE A 247 3.64 -20.85 -1.42
N GLY A 248 3.28 -22.14 -1.44
CA GLY A 248 4.26 -23.25 -1.46
C GLY A 248 5.17 -23.29 -2.69
N LYS A 249 4.76 -22.65 -3.80
CA LYS A 249 5.57 -22.45 -5.00
C LYS A 249 6.42 -21.18 -4.97
N PHE A 250 6.21 -20.32 -3.97
CA PHE A 250 7.00 -19.10 -3.83
C PHE A 250 8.40 -19.49 -3.37
N LYS A 251 9.42 -18.80 -3.88
CA LYS A 251 10.81 -19.03 -3.48
C LYS A 251 11.21 -17.88 -2.55
N LEU A 252 10.99 -18.05 -1.24
CA LEU A 252 11.26 -17.01 -0.24
C LEU A 252 12.73 -17.02 0.25
N GLY A 253 13.53 -17.93 -0.29
CA GLY A 253 14.98 -17.88 -0.23
C GLY A 253 15.56 -18.06 1.16
N ASN A 254 16.04 -19.28 1.43
CA ASN A 254 17.11 -19.43 2.39
C ASN A 254 18.36 -18.69 1.85
N ALA A 255 18.99 -17.87 2.70
CA ALA A 255 20.05 -16.92 2.34
C ALA A 255 21.30 -17.54 1.67
N SER A 256 21.38 -18.86 1.54
CA SER A 256 22.52 -19.62 1.00
C SER A 256 22.34 -20.15 -0.43
N GLY A 257 21.14 -20.16 -1.03
CA GLY A 257 20.89 -20.91 -2.28
C GLY A 257 20.69 -20.08 -3.56
N LEU A 258 20.12 -18.87 -3.48
CA LEU A 258 19.64 -18.15 -4.67
C LEU A 258 20.65 -17.17 -5.29
N GLY A 259 21.77 -16.86 -4.61
CA GLY A 259 22.72 -15.83 -5.08
C GLY A 259 22.10 -14.43 -5.29
N LYS A 260 20.83 -14.23 -4.89
CA LYS A 260 19.99 -13.08 -5.19
C LYS A 260 19.21 -12.68 -3.93
N ALA A 261 19.30 -11.41 -3.55
CA ALA A 261 18.54 -10.87 -2.43
C ALA A 261 17.09 -10.60 -2.88
N ILE A 262 16.13 -11.31 -2.28
CA ILE A 262 14.70 -11.08 -2.45
C ILE A 262 14.20 -10.27 -1.26
N THR A 263 13.38 -9.23 -1.48
CA THR A 263 12.73 -8.47 -0.42
C THR A 263 11.29 -8.94 -0.22
N MET A 264 10.90 -9.17 1.03
CA MET A 264 9.59 -9.74 1.40
C MET A 264 9.02 -9.09 2.67
N LYS A 265 9.45 -7.87 2.97
CA LYS A 265 9.09 -7.17 4.21
C LYS A 265 7.57 -7.05 4.30
N ASN A 266 7.00 -7.50 5.42
CA ASN A 266 5.57 -7.40 5.72
C ASN A 266 4.65 -8.02 4.65
N MET A 267 5.18 -8.87 3.77
CA MET A 267 4.44 -9.58 2.73
C MET A 267 3.16 -10.26 3.26
N LEU A 268 3.20 -10.77 4.49
CA LEU A 268 2.12 -11.54 5.13
C LEU A 268 1.53 -10.84 6.38
N GLU A 269 1.75 -9.54 6.56
CA GLU A 269 1.25 -8.76 7.72
C GLU A 269 -0.27 -8.57 7.68
N GLY A 270 -0.94 -8.80 8.81
CA GLY A 270 -2.37 -8.50 8.98
C GLY A 270 -3.32 -9.49 8.29
N LEU A 271 -2.89 -10.72 8.06
CA LEU A 271 -3.68 -11.82 7.49
C LEU A 271 -4.56 -12.54 8.53
N ASP A 272 -5.28 -11.78 9.35
CA ASP A 272 -6.04 -12.28 10.50
C ASP A 272 -7.15 -13.29 10.14
N GLY A 273 -7.66 -13.23 8.91
CA GLY A 273 -8.74 -14.08 8.40
C GLY A 273 -8.30 -15.49 7.98
N LEU A 274 -6.99 -15.77 7.93
CA LEU A 274 -6.50 -17.06 7.46
C LEU A 274 -6.96 -18.19 8.38
N THR A 275 -7.60 -19.19 7.77
CA THR A 275 -7.92 -20.48 8.38
C THR A 275 -7.06 -21.62 7.84
N ASN A 276 -6.48 -21.44 6.66
CA ASN A 276 -5.58 -22.40 6.04
C ASN A 276 -4.37 -21.68 5.39
N PHE A 277 -3.16 -22.14 5.69
CA PHE A 277 -1.94 -21.58 5.16
C PHE A 277 -0.99 -22.69 4.69
N THR A 278 -0.56 -22.61 3.43
CA THR A 278 0.40 -23.55 2.82
C THR A 278 1.65 -22.83 2.35
N PHE A 279 2.83 -23.34 2.71
CA PHE A 279 4.12 -22.77 2.36
C PHE A 279 5.18 -23.88 2.17
N ASN A 280 6.35 -23.53 1.62
CA ASN A 280 7.45 -24.47 1.42
C ASN A 280 8.22 -24.68 2.72
N VAL A 281 8.56 -25.92 3.08
CA VAL A 281 9.26 -26.21 4.34
C VAL A 281 10.69 -25.64 4.39
N ASN A 282 11.25 -25.27 3.24
CA ASN A 282 12.58 -24.70 3.12
C ASN A 282 12.61 -23.16 3.20
N ASP A 283 11.44 -22.50 3.27
CA ASP A 283 11.34 -21.04 3.31
C ASP A 283 11.51 -20.47 4.73
N ASP A 284 12.17 -19.30 4.80
CA ASP A 284 12.28 -18.48 6.01
C ASP A 284 11.14 -17.45 6.06
N LEU A 285 10.11 -17.76 6.84
CA LEU A 285 8.96 -16.87 7.00
C LEU A 285 9.23 -15.69 7.94
N SER A 286 10.33 -15.66 8.70
CA SER A 286 10.56 -14.66 9.77
C SER A 286 10.63 -13.21 9.25
N LYS A 287 10.96 -13.02 7.98
CA LYS A 287 11.07 -11.71 7.32
C LYS A 287 9.80 -11.25 6.61
N THR A 288 8.79 -12.11 6.57
CA THR A 288 7.53 -11.86 5.86
C THR A 288 6.56 -10.98 6.66
N GLY A 289 6.81 -10.76 7.95
CA GLY A 289 5.89 -10.05 8.84
C GLY A 289 4.61 -10.83 9.17
N PHE A 290 4.62 -12.15 9.02
CA PHE A 290 3.50 -13.01 9.40
C PHE A 290 3.21 -12.92 10.91
N ASP A 291 2.09 -12.33 11.27
CA ASP A 291 1.79 -11.86 12.64
C ASP A 291 0.41 -12.30 13.17
N THR A 292 -0.21 -13.29 12.52
CA THR A 292 -1.54 -13.76 12.88
C THR A 292 -1.61 -14.22 14.34
N LYS A 293 -2.72 -13.93 15.02
CA LYS A 293 -2.97 -14.39 16.40
C LYS A 293 -3.61 -15.77 16.41
N ALA A 294 -3.04 -16.72 15.68
CA ALA A 294 -3.62 -18.05 15.50
C ALA A 294 -2.78 -19.14 16.18
N ILE A 295 -3.46 -20.18 16.65
CA ILE A 295 -2.87 -21.48 16.96
C ILE A 295 -3.06 -22.37 15.74
N TRP A 296 -1.94 -22.84 15.20
CA TRP A 296 -1.83 -23.60 13.96
C TRP A 296 -1.60 -25.08 14.25
N GLN A 297 -2.36 -25.94 13.59
CA GLN A 297 -2.18 -27.39 13.60
C GLN A 297 -1.84 -27.86 12.18
N GLU A 298 -0.78 -28.67 12.06
CA GLU A 298 -0.37 -29.23 10.77
C GLU A 298 -1.42 -30.24 10.27
N VAL A 299 -1.77 -30.19 8.98
CA VAL A 299 -2.72 -31.13 8.39
C VAL A 299 -2.14 -32.55 8.37
N GLY A 300 -0.88 -32.70 7.96
CA GLY A 300 -0.19 -33.99 7.87
C GLY A 300 -0.92 -34.98 6.95
N ALA A 301 -1.04 -36.23 7.40
CA ALA A 301 -1.80 -37.27 6.67
C ALA A 301 -3.35 -37.12 6.77
N GLY A 302 -3.84 -36.07 7.45
CA GLY A 302 -5.27 -35.79 7.62
C GLY A 302 -5.84 -34.89 6.52
N THR A 303 -6.97 -34.25 6.82
CA THR A 303 -7.59 -33.21 5.96
C THR A 303 -7.65 -31.88 6.70
N PRO A 304 -7.89 -30.74 6.03
CA PRO A 304 -8.07 -29.45 6.71
C PRO A 304 -9.15 -29.46 7.80
N GLU A 305 -10.20 -30.26 7.63
CA GLU A 305 -11.31 -30.41 8.59
C GLU A 305 -10.97 -31.37 9.74
N LYS A 306 -10.00 -32.28 9.53
CA LYS A 306 -9.53 -33.27 10.50
C LYS A 306 -8.00 -33.41 10.42
N PRO A 307 -7.25 -32.41 10.93
CA PRO A 307 -5.79 -32.43 10.88
C PRO A 307 -5.23 -33.57 11.74
N ALA A 308 -4.20 -34.24 11.22
CA ALA A 308 -3.53 -35.36 11.90
C ALA A 308 -2.24 -34.93 12.63
N GLY A 309 -1.73 -33.72 12.37
CA GLY A 309 -0.55 -33.18 13.05
C GLY A 309 -0.80 -33.07 14.56
N LYS A 310 0.17 -33.50 15.37
CA LYS A 310 0.01 -33.53 16.83
C LYS A 310 0.27 -32.18 17.48
N ASP A 311 1.18 -31.40 16.90
CA ASP A 311 1.61 -30.13 17.46
C ASP A 311 0.63 -29.01 17.14
N LYS A 312 0.37 -28.19 18.16
CA LYS A 312 -0.37 -26.93 18.06
C LYS A 312 0.61 -25.80 18.35
N LEU A 313 0.85 -24.95 17.37
CA LEU A 313 1.90 -23.93 17.42
C LEU A 313 1.27 -22.55 17.36
N SER A 314 1.67 -21.63 18.23
CA SER A 314 1.43 -20.21 17.97
C SER A 314 2.19 -19.77 16.71
N THR A 315 1.80 -18.64 16.12
CA THR A 315 2.53 -18.07 14.97
C THR A 315 4.02 -17.90 15.25
N SER A 316 4.40 -17.44 16.45
CA SER A 316 5.81 -17.31 16.82
C SER A 316 6.54 -18.66 16.87
N GLN A 317 5.88 -19.72 17.35
CA GLN A 317 6.44 -21.08 17.37
C GLN A 317 6.54 -21.66 15.95
N LEU A 318 5.55 -21.38 15.09
CA LEU A 318 5.56 -21.77 13.68
C LEU A 318 6.73 -21.11 12.93
N LEU A 319 6.94 -19.79 13.14
CA LEU A 319 8.08 -19.06 12.57
C LEU A 319 9.43 -19.53 13.10
N ALA A 320 9.50 -20.03 14.34
CA ALA A 320 10.74 -20.59 14.89
C ALA A 320 11.01 -22.02 14.38
N LYS A 321 9.98 -22.74 13.91
CA LYS A 321 10.11 -24.08 13.33
C LYS A 321 10.72 -24.07 11.93
N TYR A 322 10.57 -22.96 11.18
CA TYR A 322 11.00 -22.85 9.78
C TYR A 322 11.88 -21.61 9.54
N PRO A 323 12.98 -21.73 8.78
CA PRO A 323 13.39 -22.94 8.07
C PRO A 323 14.00 -23.95 9.04
N VAL A 324 13.82 -25.25 8.79
CA VAL A 324 14.43 -26.29 9.62
C VAL A 324 15.94 -26.25 9.37
N ASP A 325 16.74 -25.98 10.42
CA ASP A 325 18.20 -26.03 10.41
C ASP A 325 18.70 -27.42 10.01
N SER A 326 18.78 -27.69 8.71
CA SER A 326 19.31 -28.93 8.15
C SER A 326 20.67 -28.66 7.54
N LYS A 327 21.70 -28.78 8.38
CA LYS A 327 23.01 -29.27 7.93
C LYS A 327 22.90 -30.78 7.71
N GLN A 328 22.12 -31.23 6.73
CA GLN A 328 22.21 -32.58 6.18
C GLN A 328 21.25 -32.75 5.02
N ASP A 329 21.71 -33.58 4.07
CA ASP A 329 21.06 -34.14 2.91
C ASP A 329 21.13 -33.31 1.61
N ASP A 330 21.97 -33.81 0.70
CA ASP A 330 22.11 -33.43 -0.71
C ASP A 330 20.87 -33.80 -1.56
N ASP A 331 19.76 -34.21 -0.91
CA ASP A 331 18.48 -34.59 -1.52
C ASP A 331 17.33 -33.74 -0.94
N LYS A 332 17.45 -32.41 -1.05
CA LYS A 332 16.35 -31.50 -0.69
C LYS A 332 15.33 -31.53 -1.81
N ASP A 333 14.20 -32.20 -1.60
CA ASP A 333 12.98 -31.92 -2.34
C ASP A 333 12.66 -30.41 -2.18
N THR A 334 13.02 -29.64 -3.21
CA THR A 334 12.93 -28.18 -3.23
C THR A 334 11.50 -27.68 -3.29
N ASP A 335 10.55 -28.58 -3.55
CA ASP A 335 9.13 -28.27 -3.74
C ASP A 335 8.26 -28.86 -2.63
N LYS A 336 8.86 -29.41 -1.57
CA LYS A 336 8.13 -29.91 -0.41
C LYS A 336 7.36 -28.78 0.30
N THR A 337 6.04 -28.94 0.37
CA THR A 337 5.13 -28.00 1.03
C THR A 337 4.53 -28.59 2.31
N VAL A 338 4.07 -27.71 3.19
CA VAL A 338 3.33 -28.06 4.41
C VAL A 338 2.10 -27.17 4.52
N THR A 339 1.00 -27.75 5.00
CA THR A 339 -0.28 -27.06 5.20
C THR A 339 -0.64 -27.05 6.68
N TYR A 340 -0.98 -25.86 7.18
CA TYR A 340 -1.45 -25.63 8.54
C TYR A 340 -2.87 -25.06 8.54
N VAL A 341 -3.67 -25.49 9.50
CA VAL A 341 -5.01 -24.95 9.75
C VAL A 341 -5.09 -24.24 11.09
N LYS A 342 -5.83 -23.14 11.15
CA LYS A 342 -6.13 -22.40 12.38
C LYS A 342 -7.14 -23.20 13.20
N VAL A 343 -6.77 -23.56 14.42
CA VAL A 343 -7.62 -24.35 15.34
C VAL A 343 -8.08 -23.58 16.56
N ALA A 344 -7.45 -22.44 16.86
CA ALA A 344 -7.88 -21.50 17.91
C ALA A 344 -7.28 -20.11 17.66
N GLU A 345 -7.84 -19.10 18.31
CA GLU A 345 -7.17 -17.81 18.49
C GLU A 345 -6.13 -17.91 19.60
N ASP A 346 -4.98 -17.31 19.38
CA ASP A 346 -3.95 -17.14 20.41
C ASP A 346 -4.32 -15.94 21.29
N HIS A 347 -4.89 -16.24 22.46
CA HIS A 347 -5.21 -15.26 23.49
C HIS A 347 -4.08 -15.07 24.50
N SER A 348 -2.88 -15.59 24.21
CA SER A 348 -1.72 -15.42 25.08
C SER A 348 -1.36 -13.94 25.14
N SER A 349 -1.77 -13.26 26.21
CA SER A 349 -1.22 -11.96 26.58
C SER A 349 0.29 -12.13 26.68
N VAL A 350 1.07 -11.29 26.01
CA VAL A 350 2.51 -11.18 26.24
C VAL A 350 2.70 -10.86 27.72
N THR A 351 2.93 -11.90 28.51
CA THR A 351 3.54 -11.78 29.83
C THR A 351 5.02 -11.54 29.57
N PRO A 352 5.64 -10.53 30.19
CA PRO A 352 7.10 -10.42 30.15
C PRO A 352 7.66 -11.71 30.74
N SER A 353 8.58 -12.33 30.00
CA SER A 353 9.38 -13.47 30.42
C SER A 353 9.68 -13.44 31.92
N THR A 354 9.15 -14.39 32.67
CA THR A 354 9.61 -14.70 34.02
C THR A 354 11.06 -15.18 33.91
N PRO A 355 12.05 -14.53 34.53
CA PRO A 355 13.37 -15.12 34.67
C PRO A 355 13.24 -16.35 35.56
N SER A 356 13.87 -17.44 35.13
CA SER A 356 14.08 -18.63 35.95
C SER A 356 14.76 -18.24 37.27
N THR A 357 14.12 -18.48 38.41
CA THR A 357 14.75 -18.37 39.72
C THR A 357 14.94 -19.77 40.32
N PRO A 358 16.16 -20.15 40.75
CA PRO A 358 16.36 -21.37 41.51
C PRO A 358 15.90 -21.18 42.97
N THR A 359 15.51 -22.29 43.57
CA THR A 359 14.94 -22.46 44.91
C THR A 359 15.97 -22.14 46.01
N VAL A 360 15.52 -21.63 47.19
CA VAL A 360 15.76 -22.17 48.57
C VAL A 360 15.50 -21.13 49.69
N THR A 361 14.56 -21.51 50.58
CA THR A 361 14.28 -21.20 52.02
C THR A 361 14.01 -19.78 52.59
N ALA A 362 13.09 -19.80 53.56
CA ALA A 362 12.39 -18.74 54.31
C ALA A 362 13.13 -18.26 55.59
N PRO A 363 12.49 -17.58 56.58
CA PRO A 363 11.69 -16.33 56.56
C PRO A 363 12.16 -15.30 57.63
N VAL A 364 11.93 -13.99 57.46
CA VAL A 364 11.81 -13.04 58.61
C VAL A 364 10.79 -11.93 58.31
N THR A 365 10.06 -11.59 59.37
CA THR A 365 8.88 -10.76 59.57
C THR A 365 9.03 -9.24 59.34
N ASN A 366 7.86 -8.66 59.04
CA ASN A 366 7.22 -7.51 59.70
C ASN A 366 7.06 -6.16 58.95
N ASN A 367 5.79 -5.74 59.01
CA ASN A 367 5.25 -4.38 59.12
C ASN A 367 4.99 -3.57 57.85
N ASN A 368 3.73 -3.69 57.42
CA ASN A 368 2.95 -2.68 56.72
C ASN A 368 2.74 -1.43 57.61
N PRO A 369 2.51 -0.24 57.03
CA PRO A 369 1.13 0.25 57.08
C PRO A 369 0.64 0.92 55.77
N LYS A 370 -0.47 0.35 55.28
CA LYS A 370 -1.63 0.95 54.62
C LYS A 370 -1.44 2.30 53.91
N THR A 371 -1.49 2.24 52.58
CA THR A 371 -2.15 3.28 51.76
C THR A 371 -3.32 2.69 50.98
N LYS A 372 -4.46 3.33 51.21
CA LYS A 372 -5.81 3.29 50.61
C LYS A 372 -5.91 2.74 49.17
N PRO A 373 -6.93 1.92 48.86
CA PRO A 373 -7.17 1.43 47.50
C PRO A 373 -7.66 2.58 46.61
N THR A 374 -6.84 2.97 45.63
CA THR A 374 -7.31 3.77 44.49
C THR A 374 -7.91 2.84 43.46
N THR A 375 -9.19 3.09 43.19
CA THR A 375 -10.05 2.55 42.14
C THR A 375 -9.29 2.21 40.85
N PRO A 376 -9.58 1.07 40.17
CA PRO A 376 -8.99 0.77 38.87
C PRO A 376 -9.25 1.94 37.92
N SER A 377 -8.20 2.58 37.42
CA SER A 377 -8.34 3.52 36.33
C SER A 377 -8.92 2.75 35.15
N THR A 378 -10.11 3.15 34.72
CA THR A 378 -10.69 2.76 33.45
C THR A 378 -9.63 2.79 32.35
N PRO A 379 -9.54 1.77 31.48
CA PRO A 379 -8.64 1.78 30.34
C PRO A 379 -8.86 3.07 29.56
N LYS A 380 -7.80 3.87 29.41
CA LYS A 380 -7.82 5.09 28.62
C LYS A 380 -8.30 4.72 27.20
N PRO A 381 -9.22 5.48 26.58
CA PRO A 381 -9.78 5.14 25.28
C PRO A 381 -8.66 4.87 24.28
N ILE A 382 -8.78 3.77 23.53
CA ILE A 382 -7.91 3.46 22.40
C ILE A 382 -8.01 4.64 21.43
N GLU A 383 -7.00 5.51 21.42
CA GLU A 383 -6.95 6.64 20.48
C GLU A 383 -6.96 6.05 19.07
N ARG A 384 -8.02 6.34 18.30
CA ARG A 384 -8.11 5.90 16.91
C ARG A 384 -6.91 6.45 16.14
N PRO A 385 -6.23 5.63 15.32
CA PRO A 385 -5.06 6.08 14.58
C PRO A 385 -5.44 7.24 13.65
N VAL A 386 -4.64 8.30 13.67
CA VAL A 386 -4.71 9.37 12.67
C VAL A 386 -3.61 9.12 11.65
N TYR A 387 -4.01 8.76 10.44
CA TYR A 387 -3.08 8.55 9.33
C TYR A 387 -2.53 9.88 8.83
N ARG A 388 -1.20 9.95 8.65
CA ARG A 388 -0.51 11.15 8.21
C ARG A 388 0.54 10.82 7.16
N THR A 389 0.59 11.62 6.10
CA THR A 389 1.64 11.52 5.08
C THR A 389 2.96 12.10 5.58
N VAL A 390 4.02 11.33 5.47
CA VAL A 390 5.40 11.76 5.68
C VAL A 390 5.80 12.68 4.53
N MET A 391 6.28 13.88 4.84
CA MET A 391 6.62 14.92 3.86
C MET A 391 8.14 15.10 3.69
N HIS A 392 8.93 14.49 4.58
CA HIS A 392 10.38 14.35 4.52
C HIS A 392 10.76 13.03 5.19
N ASN A 393 11.78 12.31 4.69
CA ASN A 393 12.24 11.07 5.32
C ASN A 393 12.46 11.27 6.83
N THR A 394 11.96 10.35 7.63
CA THR A 394 12.01 10.39 9.08
C THR A 394 12.42 9.05 9.64
N TYR A 395 13.44 9.06 10.48
CA TYR A 395 13.79 7.89 11.29
C TYR A 395 12.76 7.65 12.40
N VAL A 396 12.73 6.42 12.90
CA VAL A 396 11.98 6.04 14.10
C VAL A 396 12.84 6.26 15.33
N TYR A 397 12.23 6.79 16.38
CA TYR A 397 12.86 7.09 17.66
C TYR A 397 12.14 6.33 18.77
N ASP A 398 12.85 6.01 19.84
CA ASP A 398 12.23 5.49 21.06
C ASP A 398 11.62 6.61 21.92
N GLN A 399 11.08 6.23 23.09
CA GLN A 399 10.47 7.14 24.05
C GLN A 399 11.40 8.21 24.64
N ASN A 400 12.72 8.03 24.53
CA ASN A 400 13.77 8.92 25.00
C ASN A 400 14.37 9.75 23.86
N GLY A 401 13.94 9.55 22.61
CA GLY A 401 14.43 10.28 21.44
C GLY A 401 15.71 9.69 20.84
N ALA A 402 16.14 8.50 21.26
CA ALA A 402 17.22 7.76 20.63
C ALA A 402 16.73 7.08 19.34
N LEU A 403 17.60 6.94 18.34
CA LEU A 403 17.26 6.29 17.08
C LEU A 403 16.98 4.79 17.30
N LYS A 404 15.85 4.31 16.80
CA LYS A 404 15.55 2.88 16.63
C LYS A 404 15.80 2.48 15.17
N ASN A 405 15.93 1.17 14.93
CA ASN A 405 15.91 0.66 13.57
C ASN A 405 14.51 0.92 12.97
N GLY A 406 14.48 1.52 11.78
CA GLY A 406 13.25 1.92 11.12
C GLY A 406 13.31 3.35 10.58
N GLU A 407 12.84 3.51 9.36
CA GLU A 407 12.69 4.79 8.70
C GLU A 407 11.42 4.80 7.87
N TYR A 408 10.82 5.98 7.76
CA TYR A 408 9.73 6.24 6.85
C TYR A 408 10.14 7.29 5.84
N PHE A 409 9.96 7.00 4.56
CA PHE A 409 10.28 7.87 3.45
C PHE A 409 9.17 8.88 3.18
N ALA A 410 9.54 10.04 2.64
CA ALA A 410 8.59 11.04 2.17
C ALA A 410 7.61 10.43 1.15
N GLY A 411 6.31 10.57 1.41
CA GLY A 411 5.21 9.99 0.65
C GLY A 411 4.45 8.88 1.39
N GLN A 412 5.06 8.22 2.37
CA GLN A 412 4.40 7.15 3.13
C GLN A 412 3.32 7.70 4.06
N SER A 413 2.14 7.06 4.10
CA SER A 413 1.12 7.33 5.11
C SER A 413 1.36 6.42 6.33
N ILE A 414 1.42 7.01 7.52
CA ILE A 414 1.69 6.29 8.76
C ILE A 414 0.59 6.55 9.79
N ALA A 415 0.20 5.52 10.54
CA ALA A 415 -0.70 5.65 11.67
C ALA A 415 0.00 6.42 12.81
N THR A 416 -0.65 7.45 13.35
CA THR A 416 -0.14 8.22 14.47
C THR A 416 -1.14 8.31 15.61
N TYR A 417 -0.63 8.23 16.84
CA TYR A 417 -1.40 8.18 18.09
C TYR A 417 -0.99 9.37 18.96
N GLY A 418 -1.61 10.53 18.71
CA GLY A 418 -1.29 11.77 19.41
C GLY A 418 0.14 12.28 19.17
N THR A 419 0.58 13.22 20.01
CA THR A 419 1.93 13.81 19.91
C THR A 419 2.65 13.79 21.24
N LYS A 420 3.97 13.56 21.22
CA LYS A 420 4.86 13.66 22.39
C LYS A 420 5.94 14.70 22.13
N THR A 421 6.32 15.47 23.14
CA THR A 421 7.50 16.33 23.08
C THR A 421 8.67 15.60 23.74
N ILE A 422 9.77 15.44 23.00
CA ILE A 422 11.02 14.83 23.47
C ILE A 422 12.13 15.84 23.17
N ASP A 423 12.87 16.27 24.20
CA ASP A 423 13.93 17.29 24.11
C ASP A 423 13.51 18.57 23.36
N GLY A 424 12.33 19.10 23.69
CA GLY A 424 11.78 20.31 23.09
C GLY A 424 11.33 20.15 21.63
N LYS A 425 11.42 18.95 21.04
CA LYS A 425 10.97 18.65 19.67
C LYS A 425 9.67 17.84 19.73
N LYS A 426 8.71 18.17 18.86
CA LYS A 426 7.43 17.46 18.76
C LYS A 426 7.57 16.22 17.87
N TYR A 427 7.02 15.11 18.33
CA TYR A 427 6.96 13.82 17.66
C TYR A 427 5.51 13.33 17.58
N TYR A 428 5.20 12.52 16.58
CA TYR A 428 4.01 11.67 16.53
C TYR A 428 4.37 10.29 17.09
N ALA A 429 3.50 9.72 17.93
CA ALA A 429 3.67 8.33 18.38
C ALA A 429 3.13 7.36 17.31
N LEU A 430 3.76 6.19 17.19
CA LEU A 430 3.41 5.15 16.21
C LEU A 430 2.79 3.90 16.86
N GLY A 431 2.71 3.85 18.19
CA GLY A 431 2.54 2.60 18.94
C GLY A 431 3.88 2.08 19.47
N ASP A 432 3.84 1.16 20.43
CA ASP A 432 5.00 0.44 20.98
C ASP A 432 6.21 1.32 21.32
N ASN A 433 5.96 2.44 22.00
CA ASN A 433 6.96 3.43 22.41
C ASN A 433 7.86 3.92 21.26
N SER A 434 7.32 3.96 20.04
CA SER A 434 8.02 4.40 18.83
C SER A 434 7.46 5.73 18.34
N PHE A 435 8.35 6.61 17.87
CA PHE A 435 8.06 8.01 17.60
C PHE A 435 8.72 8.48 16.30
N VAL A 436 8.11 9.44 15.61
CA VAL A 436 8.68 10.10 14.43
C VAL A 436 8.55 11.60 14.53
N LYS A 437 9.51 12.35 13.97
CA LYS A 437 9.52 13.80 14.14
C LYS A 437 8.34 14.45 13.42
N ALA A 438 7.55 15.25 14.16
CA ALA A 438 6.35 15.87 13.62
C ALA A 438 6.64 16.90 12.52
N ASN A 439 7.83 17.53 12.53
CA ASN A 439 8.22 18.47 11.47
C ASN A 439 8.48 17.78 10.12
N ASN A 440 8.70 16.47 10.09
CA ASN A 440 8.79 15.69 8.86
C ASN A 440 7.41 15.34 8.29
N ILE A 441 6.33 15.61 9.02
CA ILE A 441 4.95 15.22 8.69
C ILE A 441 4.07 16.46 8.58
N SER A 442 3.83 17.14 9.69
CA SER A 442 3.01 18.36 9.73
C SER A 442 3.77 19.63 9.41
N GLY A 443 5.10 19.56 9.39
CA GLY A 443 5.96 20.68 9.03
C GLY A 443 5.99 21.81 10.06
N ILE A 444 6.74 22.84 9.73
CA ILE A 444 6.91 24.06 10.51
C ILE A 444 6.52 25.23 9.62
N LYS A 445 5.58 26.06 10.09
CA LYS A 445 5.19 27.30 9.41
C LYS A 445 6.32 28.33 9.52
N ARG A 446 6.87 28.77 8.39
CA ARG A 446 7.95 29.76 8.28
C ARG A 446 7.50 30.96 7.46
N ARG A 447 7.87 32.17 7.85
CA ARG A 447 7.52 33.39 7.13
C ARG A 447 8.58 33.73 6.09
N LEU A 448 8.16 34.03 4.86
CA LEU A 448 9.06 34.46 3.79
C LEU A 448 9.58 35.88 4.07
N THR A 449 10.90 36.08 3.96
CA THR A 449 11.57 37.39 4.02
C THR A 449 11.75 38.01 2.63
N HIS A 450 11.61 37.22 1.57
CA HIS A 450 11.70 37.67 0.18
C HIS A 450 10.62 37.00 -0.69
N ASN A 451 10.32 37.59 -1.86
CA ASN A 451 9.51 36.91 -2.87
C ASN A 451 10.18 35.61 -3.29
N ALA A 452 9.42 34.52 -3.38
CA ALA A 452 9.94 33.18 -3.57
C ALA A 452 9.31 32.48 -4.79
N TYR A 453 10.07 31.60 -5.40
CA TYR A 453 9.62 30.71 -6.46
C TYR A 453 9.58 29.28 -5.95
N LEU A 454 8.69 28.47 -6.52
CA LEU A 454 8.70 27.02 -6.35
C LEU A 454 9.69 26.38 -7.33
N TYR A 455 10.45 25.42 -6.85
CA TYR A 455 11.38 24.61 -7.62
C TYR A 455 10.96 23.14 -7.54
N ASN A 456 11.35 22.35 -8.53
CA ASN A 456 11.27 20.90 -8.52
C ASN A 456 12.58 20.27 -8.02
N ALA A 457 12.62 18.94 -7.89
CA ALA A 457 13.77 18.18 -7.41
C ALA A 457 15.03 18.34 -8.29
N LYS A 458 14.84 18.67 -9.59
CA LYS A 458 15.93 19.00 -10.54
C LYS A 458 16.40 20.45 -10.42
N GLY A 459 15.91 21.23 -9.44
CA GLY A 459 16.28 22.64 -9.24
C GLY A 459 15.75 23.59 -10.31
N LYS A 460 14.84 23.14 -11.19
CA LYS A 460 14.15 23.99 -12.18
C LYS A 460 12.93 24.64 -11.53
N ARG A 461 12.54 25.85 -11.96
CA ARG A 461 11.33 26.51 -11.47
C ARG A 461 10.11 25.68 -11.88
N ALA A 462 9.29 25.29 -10.91
CA ALA A 462 8.14 24.42 -11.12
C ALA A 462 6.98 25.14 -11.82
N ASN A 463 6.90 26.47 -11.72
CA ASN A 463 5.95 27.31 -12.45
C ASN A 463 6.39 28.79 -12.46
N ARG A 464 5.60 29.65 -13.12
CA ARG A 464 5.77 31.12 -13.13
C ARG A 464 5.22 31.81 -11.87
N LYS A 465 4.60 31.07 -10.94
CA LYS A 465 3.90 31.63 -9.78
C LYS A 465 4.91 32.13 -8.73
N VAL A 466 4.75 33.37 -8.29
CA VAL A 466 5.58 34.01 -7.25
C VAL A 466 4.84 34.01 -5.93
N LEU A 467 5.43 33.43 -4.90
CA LEU A 467 4.98 33.55 -3.52
C LEU A 467 5.50 34.88 -2.95
N LYS A 468 4.60 35.74 -2.50
CA LYS A 468 4.95 37.10 -2.05
C LYS A 468 5.61 37.09 -0.67
N LYS A 469 6.52 38.04 -0.46
CA LYS A 469 7.15 38.36 0.83
C LYS A 469 6.10 38.44 1.95
N HIS A 470 6.48 38.06 3.17
CA HIS A 470 5.66 38.01 4.38
C HIS A 470 4.58 36.92 4.42
N LYS A 471 4.36 36.16 3.34
CA LYS A 471 3.51 34.96 3.41
C LYS A 471 4.20 33.86 4.22
N SER A 472 3.40 33.17 5.03
CA SER A 472 3.85 32.01 5.78
C SER A 472 3.64 30.74 4.97
N VAL A 473 4.68 29.91 4.89
CA VAL A 473 4.68 28.63 4.15
C VAL A 473 5.09 27.52 5.12
N VAL A 474 4.40 26.38 5.03
CA VAL A 474 4.78 25.19 5.80
C VAL A 474 5.99 24.54 5.15
N THR A 475 7.02 24.27 5.95
CA THR A 475 8.25 23.61 5.53
C THR A 475 8.41 22.27 6.24
N TYR A 476 8.86 21.25 5.53
CA TYR A 476 8.97 19.89 6.05
C TYR A 476 10.43 19.48 6.22
N GLY A 477 10.74 18.95 7.40
CA GLY A 477 12.06 18.47 7.78
C GLY A 477 13.18 19.51 7.72
N GLY A 478 14.41 19.01 7.53
CA GLY A 478 15.59 19.82 7.31
C GLY A 478 15.64 20.37 5.87
N SER A 479 16.48 21.38 5.63
CA SER A 479 16.71 21.84 4.25
C SER A 479 17.55 20.82 3.48
N VAL A 480 17.17 20.51 2.25
CA VAL A 480 17.89 19.64 1.32
C VAL A 480 18.83 20.45 0.40
N LYS A 481 19.84 19.79 -0.19
CA LYS A 481 20.77 20.41 -1.15
C LYS A 481 20.40 19.99 -2.57
N ILE A 482 20.13 20.97 -3.44
CA ILE A 482 19.83 20.76 -4.87
C ILE A 482 20.79 21.64 -5.66
N HIS A 483 21.65 21.05 -6.48
CA HIS A 483 22.68 21.75 -7.27
C HIS A 483 23.45 22.81 -6.47
N GLY A 484 23.98 22.42 -5.30
CA GLY A 484 24.78 23.31 -4.45
C GLY A 484 23.99 24.27 -3.55
N LYS A 485 22.69 24.49 -3.81
CA LYS A 485 21.86 25.45 -3.05
C LYS A 485 20.95 24.71 -2.06
N ARG A 486 20.63 25.34 -0.93
CA ARG A 486 19.76 24.77 0.11
C ARG A 486 18.30 25.16 -0.13
N PHE A 487 17.39 24.20 0.03
CA PHE A 487 15.95 24.39 -0.13
C PHE A 487 15.19 23.74 1.03
N TYR A 488 14.07 24.32 1.43
CA TYR A 488 13.08 23.63 2.24
C TYR A 488 12.06 22.93 1.34
N ILE A 489 11.64 21.74 1.76
CA ILE A 489 10.50 21.05 1.16
C ILE A 489 9.24 21.76 1.62
N VAL A 490 8.36 22.11 0.69
CA VAL A 490 7.07 22.77 0.98
C VAL A 490 5.87 21.98 0.44
N GLY A 491 6.13 20.80 -0.13
CA GLY A 491 5.15 19.88 -0.69
C GLY A 491 5.83 18.85 -1.61
N LYS A 492 5.05 17.91 -2.14
CA LYS A 492 5.55 16.89 -3.07
C LYS A 492 6.21 17.53 -4.29
N ASN A 493 7.49 17.22 -4.52
CA ASN A 493 8.32 17.79 -5.58
C ASN A 493 8.30 19.34 -5.63
N ARG A 494 8.11 19.99 -4.47
CA ARG A 494 8.02 21.45 -4.36
C ARG A 494 8.98 21.96 -3.30
N TYR A 495 9.87 22.82 -3.75
CA TYR A 495 10.98 23.33 -2.95
C TYR A 495 11.00 24.86 -2.99
N ILE A 496 11.33 25.49 -1.87
CA ILE A 496 11.64 26.92 -1.81
C ILE A 496 13.05 27.07 -1.28
N LYS A 497 13.85 27.94 -1.91
CA LYS A 497 15.21 28.23 -1.46
C LYS A 497 15.21 28.65 0.01
N LYS A 498 16.10 28.07 0.80
CA LYS A 498 16.24 28.37 2.23
C LYS A 498 16.44 29.86 2.49
N ALA A 499 17.20 30.54 1.63
CA ALA A 499 17.50 31.98 1.73
C ALA A 499 16.28 32.91 1.53
N ASN A 500 15.11 32.39 1.15
CA ASN A 500 13.88 33.19 1.01
C ASN A 500 13.04 33.24 2.29
N PHE A 501 13.40 32.43 3.29
CA PHE A 501 12.89 32.48 4.66
C PHE A 501 13.96 33.15 5.51
#